data_AF-A0A1A2ZXI1-F1
#
_entry.id   AF-A0A1A2ZXI1-F1
#
_cell.length_a   1.000
_cell.length_b   1.000
_cell.length_c   1.000
_cell.angle_alpha   90.00
_cell.angle_beta   90.00
_cell.angle_gamma   90.00
#
_symmetry.space_group_name_H-M   'P 1'
#
loop_
_entity.id
_entity.type
_entity.pdbx_description
1 polymer ?
#
loop_
_entity_poly.entity_id
_entity_poly.type
_entity_poly.pdbx_seq_one_letter_code
_entity_poly.pdbx_strand_id
1 'polypeptide(L)'
;MFSKWRRDGDGPRSLEQLIKQVEKGTQVRHSRLDGVLTELKQHRDAAPDGDLRSALTWLCNAQTRMAGNPSTAHSREVLLAAYEVNRILATAAETPR
;
A
#
# COMPACT_ATOMS: atom_id res chain seq x y z
N MET A 1 3.64 14.25 13.51
CA MET A 1 3.94 12.93 14.12
C MET A 1 3.98 11.87 13.01
N PHE A 2 4.78 12.07 11.96
CA PHE A 2 4.73 11.28 10.71
C PHE A 2 5.90 10.28 10.55
N SER A 3 6.86 10.32 11.48
CA SER A 3 8.09 9.51 11.42
C SER A 3 7.92 8.05 11.83
N LYS A 4 6.77 7.69 12.42
CA LYS A 4 6.54 6.33 12.94
C LYS A 4 6.35 5.27 11.84
N TRP A 5 6.07 5.69 10.61
CA TRP A 5 5.84 4.76 9.49
C TRP A 5 7.10 4.46 8.67
N ARG A 6 8.16 5.28 8.79
CA ARG A 6 9.42 5.11 8.04
C ARG A 6 10.51 4.33 8.79
N ARG A 7 10.42 4.20 10.12
CA ARG A 7 11.40 3.48 10.96
C ARG A 7 10.64 2.74 12.05
N ASP A 8 10.62 1.41 11.98
CA ASP A 8 11.04 0.53 13.09
C ASP A 8 11.02 -0.93 12.67
N GLY A 9 12.08 -1.65 13.06
CA GLY A 9 12.12 -3.10 13.06
C GLY A 9 11.27 -3.63 14.22
N ASP A 10 10.67 -4.81 14.02
CA ASP A 10 9.80 -5.56 14.95
C ASP A 10 8.29 -5.22 14.96
N GLY A 11 7.83 -4.26 14.15
CA GLY A 11 6.41 -4.02 13.84
C GLY A 11 5.99 -4.49 12.43
N PRO A 12 4.70 -4.38 12.05
CA PRO A 12 4.27 -4.62 10.65
C PRO A 12 5.16 -3.81 9.70
N ARG A 13 5.49 -4.41 8.55
CA ARG A 13 6.45 -3.87 7.58
C ARG A 13 6.13 -2.41 7.27
N SER A 14 7.16 -1.60 7.01
CA SER A 14 6.95 -0.21 6.64
C SER A 14 6.07 -0.12 5.40
N LEU A 15 5.25 0.93 5.31
CA LEU A 15 4.31 1.09 4.21
C LEU A 15 5.03 1.09 2.84
N GLU A 16 6.23 1.69 2.77
CA GLU A 16 7.08 1.64 1.58
C GLU A 16 7.51 0.21 1.20
N GLN A 17 7.82 -0.65 2.18
CA GLN A 17 8.17 -2.05 1.92
C GLN A 17 6.95 -2.87 1.49
N LEU A 18 5.77 -2.58 2.02
CA LEU A 18 4.53 -3.22 1.60
C LEU A 18 4.22 -2.89 0.15
N ILE A 19 4.30 -1.61 -0.24
CA ILE A 19 4.07 -1.17 -1.62
C ILE A 19 5.02 -1.88 -2.59
N LYS A 20 6.33 -1.95 -2.28
CA LYS A 20 7.29 -2.70 -3.09
C LYS A 20 6.94 -4.18 -3.25
N GLN A 21 6.33 -4.80 -2.25
CA GLN A 21 5.88 -6.19 -2.35
C GLN A 21 4.58 -6.34 -3.11
N VAL A 22 3.69 -5.35 -3.06
CA VAL A 22 2.52 -5.31 -3.94
C VAL A 22 2.97 -5.25 -5.40
N GLU A 23 3.87 -4.33 -5.74
CA GLU A 23 4.41 -4.16 -7.09
C GLU A 23 5.03 -5.47 -7.59
N LYS A 24 5.92 -6.08 -6.80
CA LYS A 24 6.53 -7.39 -7.14
C LYS A 24 5.51 -8.52 -7.22
N GLY A 25 4.50 -8.53 -6.34
CA GLY A 25 3.47 -9.57 -6.29
C GLY A 25 2.50 -9.52 -7.47
N THR A 26 2.33 -8.36 -8.12
CA THR A 26 1.62 -8.29 -9.42
C THR A 26 2.40 -8.98 -10.55
N GLN A 27 3.71 -9.13 -10.42
CA GLN A 27 4.59 -9.75 -11.42
C GLN A 27 4.87 -11.24 -11.13
N VAL A 28 5.03 -11.63 -9.87
CA VAL A 28 5.34 -13.01 -9.46
C VAL A 28 4.13 -13.59 -8.74
N ARG A 29 3.41 -14.51 -9.40
CA ARG A 29 2.11 -15.00 -8.94
C ARG A 29 2.17 -15.66 -7.54
N HIS A 30 1.56 -14.96 -6.59
CA HIS A 30 0.47 -15.41 -5.72
C HIS A 30 0.72 -16.00 -4.32
N SER A 31 1.94 -16.35 -3.88
CA SER A 31 2.09 -16.93 -2.52
C SER A 31 2.44 -15.95 -1.39
N ARG A 32 2.71 -14.66 -1.67
CA ARG A 32 3.15 -13.69 -0.65
C ARG A 32 2.19 -12.49 -0.42
N LEU A 33 0.99 -12.51 -0.98
CA LEU A 33 0.11 -11.32 -0.94
C LEU A 33 -0.89 -11.30 0.23
N ASP A 34 -1.21 -12.45 0.82
CA ASP A 34 -2.26 -12.53 1.86
C ASP A 34 -1.89 -11.75 3.15
N GLY A 35 -0.64 -11.91 3.60
CA GLY A 35 -0.11 -11.11 4.72
C GLY A 35 0.05 -9.63 4.39
N VAL A 36 0.33 -9.29 3.13
CA VAL A 36 0.50 -7.89 2.68
C VAL A 36 -0.83 -7.14 2.72
N LEU A 37 -1.94 -7.76 2.31
CA LEU A 37 -3.27 -7.15 2.40
C LEU A 37 -3.67 -6.89 3.86
N THR A 38 -3.34 -7.81 4.77
CA THR A 38 -3.63 -7.65 6.20
C THR A 38 -2.88 -6.47 6.79
N GLU A 39 -1.59 -6.34 6.51
CA GLU A 39 -0.79 -5.20 6.99
C GLU A 39 -1.23 -3.87 6.34
N LEU A 40 -1.59 -3.85 5.05
CA LEU A 40 -2.12 -2.64 4.39
C LEU A 40 -3.43 -2.15 5.03
N LYS A 41 -4.31 -3.06 5.45
CA LYS A 41 -5.52 -2.71 6.20
C LYS A 41 -5.20 -2.08 7.56
N GLN A 42 -4.19 -2.59 8.27
CA GLN A 42 -3.75 -2.00 9.54
C GLN A 42 -3.22 -0.58 9.34
N HIS A 43 -2.40 -0.34 8.31
CA HIS A 43 -1.93 1.00 7.94
C HIS A 43 -3.09 1.94 7.58
N ARG A 44 -4.09 1.45 6.85
CA ARG A 44 -5.30 2.24 6.52
C ARG A 44 -6.07 2.65 7.77
N ASP A 45 -6.29 1.71 8.69
CA ASP A 45 -7.11 1.94 9.87
C ASP A 45 -6.41 2.86 10.87
N ALA A 46 -5.08 2.87 10.88
CA ALA A 46 -4.24 3.74 11.68
C ALA A 46 -3.89 5.09 11.01
N ALA A 47 -4.22 5.29 9.73
CA ALA A 47 -3.94 6.53 9.01
C ALA A 47 -4.89 7.65 9.48
N PRO A 48 -4.36 8.75 10.06
CA PRO A 48 -5.17 9.90 10.46
C PRO A 48 -5.51 10.83 9.29
N ASP A 49 -4.79 10.70 8.17
CA ASP A 49 -4.94 11.51 6.96
C ASP A 49 -6.01 10.90 6.04
N GLY A 50 -6.97 11.73 5.62
CA GLY A 50 -8.11 11.29 4.82
C GLY A 50 -7.74 10.86 3.40
N ASP A 51 -6.75 11.52 2.80
CA ASP A 51 -6.28 11.21 1.45
C ASP A 51 -5.47 9.91 1.45
N LEU A 52 -4.55 9.76 2.41
CA LEU A 52 -3.77 8.53 2.59
C LEU A 52 -4.69 7.34 2.89
N ARG A 53 -5.69 7.52 3.76
CA ARG A 53 -6.67 6.47 4.08
C ARG A 53 -7.49 6.08 2.84
N SER A 54 -7.85 7.04 2.00
CA SER A 54 -8.59 6.80 0.75
C SER A 54 -7.74 6.03 -0.26
N ALA A 55 -6.48 6.42 -0.44
CA ALA A 55 -5.55 5.72 -1.33
C ALA A 55 -5.25 4.28 -0.85
N LEU A 56 -5.06 4.09 0.47
CA LEU A 56 -4.90 2.75 1.05
C LEU A 56 -6.15 1.88 0.90
N THR A 57 -7.34 2.48 1.00
CA THR A 57 -8.60 1.78 0.74
C THR A 57 -8.69 1.32 -0.70
N TRP A 58 -8.33 2.19 -1.65
CA TRP A 58 -8.27 1.83 -3.06
C TRP A 58 -7.29 0.68 -3.31
N LEU A 59 -6.08 0.74 -2.74
CA LEU A 59 -5.07 -0.31 -2.88
C LEU A 59 -5.55 -1.67 -2.34
N CYS A 60 -6.19 -1.68 -1.16
CA CYS A 60 -6.77 -2.90 -0.58
C CYS A 60 -7.85 -3.50 -1.49
N ASN A 61 -8.71 -2.66 -2.06
CA ASN A 61 -9.78 -3.11 -2.96
C ASN A 61 -9.21 -3.67 -4.27
N ALA A 62 -8.23 -2.99 -4.88
CA ALA A 62 -7.56 -3.44 -6.09
C ALA A 62 -6.85 -4.80 -5.89
N GLN A 63 -6.15 -4.98 -4.76
CA GLN A 63 -5.55 -6.26 -4.42
C GLN A 63 -6.57 -7.38 -4.23
N THR A 64 -7.69 -7.10 -3.57
CA THR A 64 -8.77 -8.08 -3.40
C THR A 64 -9.33 -8.53 -4.75
N ARG A 65 -9.53 -7.59 -5.69
CA ARG A 65 -9.94 -7.89 -7.07
C ARG A 65 -8.91 -8.74 -7.80
N MET A 66 -7.63 -8.38 -7.70
CA MET A 66 -6.53 -9.12 -8.33
C MET A 66 -6.37 -10.55 -7.80
N ALA A 67 -6.60 -10.76 -6.50
CA ALA A 67 -6.55 -12.08 -5.87
C ALA A 67 -7.73 -12.97 -6.29
N GLY A 68 -8.93 -12.39 -6.45
CA GLY A 68 -10.13 -13.12 -6.87
C GLY A 68 -10.20 -13.39 -8.37
N ASN A 69 -9.72 -12.45 -9.20
CA ASN A 69 -9.72 -12.55 -10.65
C ASN A 69 -8.44 -11.92 -11.23
N PRO A 70 -7.35 -12.67 -11.36
CA PRO A 70 -6.10 -12.11 -11.84
C PRO A 70 -6.16 -11.71 -13.32
N SER A 71 -5.96 -10.42 -13.63
CA SER A 71 -5.90 -9.91 -15.01
C SER A 71 -4.91 -8.76 -15.16
N THR A 72 -4.47 -8.46 -16.38
CA THR A 72 -3.61 -7.30 -16.67
C THR A 72 -4.26 -5.97 -16.24
N ALA A 73 -5.58 -5.86 -16.38
CA ALA A 73 -6.33 -4.68 -15.94
C ALA A 73 -6.27 -4.51 -14.42
N HIS A 74 -6.45 -5.60 -13.66
CA HIS A 74 -6.35 -5.57 -12.20
C HIS A 74 -4.91 -5.37 -11.72
N SER A 75 -3.91 -5.94 -12.39
CA SER A 75 -2.50 -5.61 -12.12
C SER A 75 -2.23 -4.11 -12.28
N ARG A 76 -2.75 -3.50 -13.36
CA ARG A 76 -2.59 -2.06 -13.59
C ARG A 76 -3.31 -1.23 -12.52
N GLU A 77 -4.52 -1.63 -12.13
CA GLU A 77 -5.28 -0.98 -11.06
C GLU A 77 -4.49 -0.98 -9.74
N VAL A 78 -3.89 -2.12 -9.38
CA VAL A 78 -3.03 -2.26 -8.20
C VAL A 78 -1.81 -1.34 -8.27
N LEU A 79 -1.13 -1.25 -9.42
CA LEU A 79 0.03 -0.38 -9.60
C LEU A 79 -0.33 1.11 -9.52
N LEU A 80 -1.49 1.50 -10.05
CA LEU A 80 -1.98 2.88 -9.96
C LEU A 80 -2.31 3.26 -8.52
N ALA A 81 -2.97 2.38 -7.78
CA ALA A 81 -3.25 2.61 -6.36
C ALA A 81 -1.97 2.69 -5.53
N ALA A 82 -0.97 1.86 -5.82
CA ALA A 82 0.34 1.90 -5.18
C ALA A 82 1.09 3.22 -5.45
N TYR A 83 1.06 3.69 -6.69
CA TYR A 83 1.62 4.99 -7.08
C TYR A 83 0.97 6.13 -6.31
N GLU A 84 -0.36 6.13 -6.17
CA GLU A 84 -1.09 7.18 -5.45
C GLU A 84 -0.69 7.26 -3.97
N VAL A 85 -0.56 6.11 -3.29
CA VAL A 85 -0.07 6.07 -1.91
C VAL A 85 1.35 6.67 -1.82
N ASN A 86 2.25 6.30 -2.73
CA ASN A 86 3.60 6.87 -2.77
C ASN A 86 3.59 8.38 -3.01
N ARG A 87 2.72 8.87 -3.91
CA ARG A 87 2.57 10.30 -4.19
C ARG A 87 2.16 11.06 -2.93
N ILE A 88 1.14 10.59 -2.21
CA ILE A 88 0.65 11.22 -0.98
C ILE A 88 1.76 11.23 0.08
N LEU A 89 2.47 10.10 0.25
CA LEU A 89 3.61 10.02 1.19
C LEU A 89 4.74 11.00 0.83
N ALA A 90 5.01 11.20 -0.46
CA ALA A 90 6.00 12.16 -0.94
C ALA A 90 5.55 13.61 -0.66
N THR A 91 4.29 13.95 -0.99
CA THR A 91 3.74 15.29 -0.71
C THR A 91 3.71 15.62 0.78
N ALA A 92 3.42 14.63 1.64
CA ALA A 92 3.46 14.80 3.09
C ALA A 92 4.89 15.02 3.62
N ALA A 93 5.90 14.49 2.92
CA ALA A 93 7.32 14.66 3.28
C ALA A 93 7.90 16.00 2.82
N GLU A 94 7.33 16.61 1.78
CA GLU A 94 7.78 17.88 1.21
C GLU A 94 7.31 19.13 1.96
N THR A 95 6.43 19.00 2.98
CA THR A 95 6.03 20.15 3.81
C THR A 95 7.24 20.69 4.60
N PRO A 96 7.83 21.84 4.21
CA PRO A 96 8.90 22.46 5.00
C PRO A 96 8.21 23.12 6.20
N ARG A 97 8.73 22.91 7.40
CA ARG A 97 8.41 23.76 8.56
C ARG A 97 9.16 25.08 8.46
#